data_AF-A0AAV6FKU1-F1
#
_entry.id   AF-A0AAV6FKU1-F1
#
_cell.length_a   1.000
_cell.length_b   1.000
_cell.length_c   1.000
_cell.angle_alpha   90.00
_cell.angle_beta   90.00
_cell.angle_gamma   90.00
#
_symmetry.space_group_name_H-M   'P 1'
#
loop_
_entity.id
_entity.type
_entity.pdbx_description
1 polymer ?
#
loop_
_entity_poly.entity_id
_entity_poly.type
_entity_poly.pdbx_seq_one_letter_code
_entity_poly.pdbx_strand_id
1 'polypeptide(L)'
;MIGEVVYKKADMAIGSLTINEERSEIIDFSVPFVETGISVMVARSNGTVSPSAFLDPGGPTFTIGKSVWLLWGIVFNNSVPIENPKGTTSKIMVLVWAFFAVIFLASYTLTWLL
;
A
#
# COMPACT_ATOMS: atom_id res chain seq x y z
N MET A 1 11.49 39.23 -7.61
CA MET A 1 12.00 39.05 -6.24
C MET A 1 13.48 39.45 -6.13
N ILE A 2 14.47 38.55 -6.23
CA ILE A 2 15.90 38.95 -6.06
C ILE A 2 16.33 40.02 -7.08
N GLY A 3 16.03 39.83 -8.36
CA GLY A 3 16.40 40.79 -9.40
C GLY A 3 15.80 42.19 -9.17
N GLU A 4 14.62 42.30 -8.56
CA GLU A 4 14.02 43.61 -8.28
C GLU A 4 14.75 44.36 -7.16
N VAL A 5 15.27 43.62 -6.17
CA VAL A 5 16.13 44.19 -5.12
C VAL A 5 17.45 44.66 -5.73
N VAL A 6 18.06 43.86 -6.62
CA VAL A 6 19.31 44.22 -7.31
C VAL A 6 19.13 45.46 -8.21
N TYR A 7 18.03 45.54 -8.95
CA TYR A 7 17.73 46.67 -9.84
C TYR A 7 17.10 47.88 -9.10
N LYS A 8 17.10 47.89 -7.76
CA LYS A 8 16.53 48.97 -6.93
C LYS A 8 15.07 49.30 -7.25
N LYS A 9 14.31 48.30 -7.69
CA LYS A 9 12.85 48.38 -7.86
C LYS A 9 12.11 47.97 -6.58
N ALA A 10 12.80 47.33 -5.63
CA ALA A 10 12.30 46.96 -4.31
C ALA A 10 13.42 47.11 -3.27
N ASP A 11 13.06 47.47 -2.03
CA ASP A 11 14.03 47.66 -0.94
C ASP A 11 14.31 46.38 -0.15
N MET A 12 13.38 45.43 -0.14
CA MET A 12 13.50 44.17 0.59
C MET A 12 12.67 43.06 -0.07
N ALA A 13 13.17 41.83 -0.04
CA ALA A 13 12.43 40.64 -0.45
C ALA A 13 12.26 39.69 0.74
N ILE A 14 11.04 39.19 0.96
CA ILE A 14 10.71 38.23 2.02
C ILE A 14 10.08 37.00 1.37
N GLY A 15 10.59 35.81 1.67
CA GLY A 15 10.08 34.55 1.14
C GLY A 15 10.99 33.36 1.41
N SER A 16 10.63 32.20 0.86
CA SER A 16 11.42 30.96 0.90
C SER A 16 12.58 31.03 -0.09
N LEU A 17 13.60 31.83 0.24
CA LEU A 17 14.80 32.01 -0.56
C LEU A 17 15.93 31.15 -0.01
N THR A 18 16.53 30.34 -0.88
CA THR A 18 17.76 29.62 -0.56
C THR A 18 18.94 30.58 -0.54
N ILE A 19 19.67 30.60 0.57
CA ILE A 19 20.91 31.37 0.73
C ILE A 19 22.02 30.63 -0.02
N ASN A 20 22.68 31.33 -0.95
CA ASN A 20 23.82 30.82 -1.72
C ASN A 20 24.95 31.86 -1.69
N GLU A 21 26.21 31.43 -1.82
CA GLU A 21 27.39 32.30 -1.75
C GLU A 21 27.40 33.34 -2.87
N GLU A 22 27.19 32.92 -4.12
CA GLU A 22 27.09 33.82 -5.30
C GLU A 22 26.03 34.91 -5.12
N ARG A 23 24.94 34.61 -4.40
CA ARG A 23 23.88 35.59 -4.11
C ARG A 23 24.27 36.51 -2.95
N SER A 24 25.06 36.01 -2.00
CA SER A 24 25.54 36.78 -0.87
C SER A 24 26.58 37.85 -1.27
N GLU A 25 27.21 37.73 -2.44
CA GLU A 25 28.09 38.78 -2.98
C GLU A 25 27.31 40.00 -3.48
N ILE A 26 26.03 39.83 -3.83
CA ILE A 26 25.21 40.85 -4.51
C ILE A 26 24.14 41.42 -3.57
N ILE A 27 23.66 40.62 -2.60
CA ILE A 27 22.65 41.02 -1.62
C ILE A 27 22.99 40.49 -0.21
N ASP A 28 22.67 41.27 0.82
CA ASP A 28 22.81 40.85 2.21
C ASP A 28 21.61 40.02 2.68
N PHE A 29 21.90 38.87 3.30
CA PHE A 29 20.90 38.01 3.94
C PHE A 29 20.90 38.18 5.46
N SER A 30 19.71 38.10 6.08
CA SER A 30 19.58 37.97 7.53
C SER A 30 19.96 36.57 8.00
N VAL A 31 19.98 36.36 9.32
CA VAL A 31 20.04 35.01 9.90
C VAL A 31 18.90 34.13 9.36
N PRO A 32 19.15 32.85 9.06
CA PRO A 32 18.13 31.95 8.55
C PRO A 32 17.05 31.74 9.61
N PHE A 33 15.78 31.98 9.24
CA PHE A 33 14.65 31.78 10.16
C PHE A 33 14.15 30.33 10.18
N VAL A 34 14.49 29.53 9.17
CA VAL A 34 14.17 28.09 9.05
C VAL A 34 15.38 27.35 8.49
N GLU A 35 15.82 26.31 9.18
CA GLU A 35 16.78 25.34 8.67
C GLU A 35 16.05 24.36 7.75
N THR A 36 16.22 24.50 6.43
CA THR A 36 15.64 23.55 5.47
C THR A 36 16.69 22.52 5.05
N GLY A 37 16.35 21.23 5.19
CA GLY A 37 17.09 20.13 4.57
C GLY A 37 16.49 19.79 3.20
N ILE A 38 17.33 19.34 2.26
CA ILE A 38 16.86 18.83 0.96
C ILE A 38 16.24 17.44 1.19
N SER A 39 14.98 17.25 0.81
CA SER A 39 14.31 15.96 0.85
C SER A 39 13.77 15.59 -0.53
N VAL A 40 13.98 14.35 -0.95
CA VAL A 40 13.42 13.82 -2.21
C VAL A 40 12.06 13.21 -1.93
N MET A 41 11.03 13.70 -2.62
CA MET A 41 9.70 13.11 -2.59
C MET A 41 9.53 12.19 -3.79
N VAL A 42 9.09 10.95 -3.56
CA VAL A 42 8.76 9.98 -4.62
C VAL A 42 7.30 9.59 -4.47
N ALA A 43 6.57 9.54 -5.59
CA ALA A 43 5.19 9.08 -5.60
C ALA A 43 5.12 7.60 -5.17
N ARG A 44 4.25 7.30 -4.20
CA ARG A 44 4.00 5.91 -3.79
C ARG A 44 3.28 5.18 -4.92
N SER A 45 3.88 4.11 -5.44
CA SER A 45 3.18 3.20 -6.35
C SER A 45 2.33 2.22 -5.53
N ASN A 46 1.05 2.08 -5.89
CA ASN A 46 0.16 1.09 -5.29
C ASN A 46 0.65 -0.32 -5.66
N GLY A 47 1.49 -0.91 -4.80
CA GLY A 47 2.08 -2.24 -5.03
C GLY A 47 3.53 -2.39 -4.59
N THR A 48 4.20 -1.32 -4.14
CA THR A 48 5.51 -1.43 -3.49
C THR A 48 5.35 -2.01 -2.08
N VAL A 49 5.47 -3.33 -1.98
CA VAL A 49 5.73 -3.98 -0.70
C VAL A 49 7.12 -3.55 -0.24
N SER A 50 7.20 -2.97 0.97
CA SER A 50 8.49 -2.64 1.58
C SER A 50 9.34 -3.91 1.65
N PRO A 51 10.64 -3.90 1.27
CA PRO A 51 11.51 -5.05 1.45
C PRO A 51 11.58 -5.53 2.92
N SER A 52 11.33 -4.61 3.87
CA SER A 52 11.24 -4.92 5.30
C SER A 52 9.97 -5.67 5.70
N ALA A 53 8.92 -5.69 4.87
CA ALA A 53 7.68 -6.43 5.16
C ALA A 53 7.91 -7.96 5.21
N PHE A 54 9.01 -8.44 4.62
CA PHE A 54 9.45 -9.83 4.73
C PHE A 54 10.10 -10.15 6.09
N LEU A 55 10.69 -9.15 6.73
CA LEU A 55 11.42 -9.29 8.00
C LEU A 55 10.59 -8.87 9.21
N ASP A 56 9.41 -8.29 9.01
CA ASP A 56 8.48 -8.00 10.09
C ASP A 56 7.97 -9.32 10.69
N PRO A 57 8.25 -9.62 11.97
CA PRO A 57 7.73 -10.81 12.65
C PRO A 57 6.20 -10.77 12.82
N GLY A 58 5.56 -9.64 12.48
CA GLY A 58 4.12 -9.43 12.40
C GLY A 58 3.56 -9.38 10.97
N GLY A 59 4.29 -9.87 9.95
CA GLY A 59 3.79 -10.06 8.58
C GLY A 59 2.47 -10.84 8.55
N PRO A 60 1.70 -10.84 7.44
CA PRO A 60 0.31 -11.28 7.40
C PRO A 60 0.19 -12.70 7.95
N THR A 61 -0.11 -12.78 9.24
CA THR A 61 -0.02 -14.02 9.97
C THR A 61 -1.19 -14.85 9.50
N PHE A 62 -0.90 -15.87 8.69
CA PHE A 62 -1.85 -16.92 8.37
C PHE A 62 -2.05 -17.77 9.63
N THR A 63 -2.71 -17.20 10.62
CA THR A 63 -3.09 -17.90 11.85
C THR A 63 -4.17 -18.90 11.49
N ILE A 64 -4.10 -20.11 12.03
CA ILE A 64 -5.08 -21.19 11.83
C ILE A 64 -6.52 -20.67 12.02
N GLY A 65 -6.75 -19.79 12.99
CA GLY A 65 -8.05 -19.14 13.20
C GLY A 65 -8.55 -18.34 11.99
N LYS A 66 -7.68 -17.56 11.33
CA LYS A 66 -8.03 -16.83 10.10
C LYS A 66 -8.23 -17.78 8.92
N SER A 67 -7.46 -18.87 8.84
CA SER A 67 -7.64 -19.93 7.84
C SER A 67 -9.00 -20.59 7.96
N VAL A 68 -9.39 -20.95 9.18
CA VAL A 68 -10.69 -21.58 9.49
C VAL A 68 -11.84 -20.63 9.25
N TRP A 69 -11.68 -19.35 9.61
CA TRP A 69 -12.68 -18.32 9.35
C TRP A 69 -12.86 -18.04 7.85
N LEU A 70 -11.78 -18.06 7.07
CA LEU A 70 -11.80 -17.93 5.61
C LEU A 70 -12.39 -19.17 4.93
N LEU A 71 -12.06 -20.36 5.42
CA LEU A 71 -12.69 -21.62 5.00
C LEU A 71 -14.20 -21.59 5.25
N TRP A 72 -14.63 -21.10 6.41
CA TRP A 72 -16.05 -20.93 6.74
C TRP A 72 -16.72 -19.92 5.80
N GLY A 73 -16.10 -18.77 5.53
CA GLY A 73 -16.62 -17.78 4.59
C GLY A 73 -16.75 -18.29 3.14
N ILE A 74 -15.81 -19.12 2.67
CA ILE A 74 -15.89 -19.79 1.36
C ILE A 74 -17.03 -20.81 1.34
N VAL A 75 -17.22 -21.56 2.44
CA VAL A 75 -18.28 -22.59 2.56
C VAL A 75 -19.68 -21.97 2.61
N PHE A 76 -19.85 -20.78 3.21
CA PHE A 76 -21.17 -20.17 3.42
C PHE A 76 -21.60 -19.11 2.40
N ASN A 77 -20.81 -18.87 1.34
CA ASN A 77 -21.10 -17.97 0.21
C ASN A 77 -21.97 -16.74 0.57
N ASN A 78 -21.60 -16.00 1.63
CA ASN A 78 -22.30 -14.79 2.05
C ASN A 78 -21.33 -13.72 2.57
N SER A 79 -21.18 -12.69 1.73
CA SER A 79 -20.94 -11.27 2.08
C SER A 79 -19.83 -10.88 3.05
N VAL A 80 -18.62 -11.42 2.87
CA VAL A 80 -17.41 -10.69 3.25
C VAL A 80 -16.60 -10.41 1.99
N PRO A 81 -16.29 -9.14 1.66
CA PRO A 81 -15.49 -8.82 0.48
C PRO A 81 -14.06 -9.35 0.67
N ILE A 82 -13.84 -10.59 0.25
CA ILE A 82 -12.54 -11.24 0.26
C ILE A 82 -11.91 -11.04 -1.12
N GLU A 83 -10.73 -10.42 -1.13
CA GLU A 83 -9.92 -10.24 -2.33
C GLU A 83 -9.62 -11.60 -2.96
N ASN A 84 -10.01 -11.76 -4.22
CA ASN A 84 -9.98 -13.00 -4.98
C ASN A 84 -8.56 -13.61 -5.03
N PRO A 85 -8.26 -14.71 -4.30
CA PRO A 85 -6.92 -15.25 -4.26
C PRO A 85 -6.60 -15.94 -5.60
N LYS A 86 -5.80 -15.26 -6.45
CA LYS A 86 -5.37 -15.70 -7.79
C LYS A 86 -4.45 -16.95 -7.80
N GLY A 87 -4.15 -17.53 -6.65
CA GLY A 87 -3.20 -18.63 -6.49
C GLY A 87 -3.75 -19.99 -6.89
N THR A 88 -2.89 -20.83 -7.49
CA THR A 88 -3.19 -22.23 -7.89
C THR A 88 -3.76 -23.07 -6.75
N THR A 89 -3.36 -22.79 -5.50
CA THR A 89 -3.86 -23.45 -4.28
C THR A 89 -5.37 -23.34 -4.11
N SER A 90 -5.98 -22.20 -4.45
CA SER A 90 -7.43 -21.98 -4.34
C SER A 90 -8.21 -22.87 -5.30
N LYS A 91 -7.68 -23.12 -6.51
CA LYS A 91 -8.33 -23.95 -7.52
C LYS A 91 -8.35 -25.43 -7.14
N ILE A 92 -7.25 -25.92 -6.55
CA ILE A 92 -7.14 -27.32 -6.09
C ILE A 92 -8.14 -27.56 -4.95
N MET A 93 -8.27 -26.61 -4.01
CA MET A 93 -9.23 -26.76 -2.92
C MET A 93 -10.69 -26.77 -3.41
N VAL A 94 -11.04 -25.91 -4.37
CA VAL A 94 -12.38 -25.92 -5.00
C VAL A 94 -12.65 -27.24 -5.71
N LEU A 95 -11.66 -27.83 -6.39
CA LEU A 95 -11.81 -29.14 -7.04
C LEU A 95 -12.01 -30.28 -6.04
N VAL A 96 -11.26 -30.31 -4.93
CA VAL A 96 -11.42 -31.32 -3.87
C VAL A 96 -12.80 -31.23 -3.22
N TRP A 97 -13.28 -30.01 -2.99
CA TRP A 97 -14.59 -29.80 -2.38
C TRP A 97 -15.74 -30.14 -3.34
N ALA A 98 -15.62 -29.79 -4.62
CA ALA A 98 -16.59 -30.16 -5.65
C ALA A 98 -16.71 -31.69 -5.80
N PHE A 99 -15.59 -32.41 -5.73
CA PHE A 99 -15.60 -33.88 -5.77
C PHE A 99 -16.34 -34.48 -4.57
N PHE A 100 -16.09 -33.96 -3.37
CA PHE A 100 -16.78 -34.41 -2.16
C PHE A 100 -18.28 -34.12 -2.23
N ALA A 101 -18.69 -32.93 -2.67
CA ALA A 101 -20.09 -32.56 -2.83
C ALA A 101 -20.84 -33.44 -3.85
N VAL A 102 -20.18 -33.81 -4.96
CA VAL A 102 -20.78 -34.70 -5.98
C VAL A 102 -21.04 -36.10 -5.40
N ILE A 103 -20.16 -36.64 -4.56
CA ILE A 103 -20.37 -37.95 -3.92
C ILE A 103 -21.61 -37.91 -3.01
N PHE A 104 -21.75 -36.87 -2.18
CA PHE A 104 -22.92 -36.73 -1.31
C PHE A 104 -24.21 -36.53 -2.10
N LEU A 105 -24.16 -35.72 -3.17
CA LEU A 105 -25.30 -35.52 -4.06
C LEU A 105 -25.70 -36.82 -4.77
N ALA A 106 -24.72 -37.57 -5.27
CA ALA A 106 -24.95 -38.87 -5.90
C ALA A 106 -25.51 -39.90 -4.91
N SER A 107 -25.04 -39.91 -3.66
CA SER A 107 -25.59 -40.77 -2.61
C SER A 107 -27.03 -40.41 -2.27
N TYR A 108 -27.37 -39.12 -2.28
CA TYR A 108 -28.74 -38.64 -2.04
C TYR A 108 -29.68 -39.04 -3.19
N THR A 109 -29.23 -38.92 -4.44
CA THR A 109 -30.04 -39.32 -5.61
C THR A 109 -30.17 -40.85 -5.75
N LEU A 110 -29.13 -41.62 -5.40
CA LEU A 110 -29.19 -43.10 -5.38
C LEU A 110 -30.18 -43.64 -4.35
N THR A 111 -30.30 -42.97 -3.20
CA THR A 111 -31.25 -43.37 -2.15
C THR A 111 -32.69 -43.02 -2.50
N TRP A 112 -32.90 -42.03 -3.37
CA TRP A 112 -34.24 -41.61 -3.85
C TRP A 112 -34.78 -42.46 -5.02
N LEU A 113 -33.96 -43.33 -5.60
CA LEU A 113 -34.27 -44.16 -6.77
C LEU A 113 -34.45 -45.65 -6.47
N LEU A 114 -34.31 -46.06 -5.20
CA LEU A 114 -34.54 -47.41 -4.65
C LEU A 114 -35.85 -47.44 -3.86
#